data_AF-A0A661VH07-F1
#
_entry.id   AF-A0A661VH07-F1
#
_cell.length_a   1.000
_cell.length_b   1.000
_cell.length_c   1.000
_cell.angle_alpha   90.00
_cell.angle_beta   90.00
_cell.angle_gamma   90.00
#
_symmetry.space_group_name_H-M   'P 1'
#
loop_
_entity.id
_entity.type
_entity.pdbx_description
1 polymer ?
#
loop_
_entity_poly.entity_id
_entity_poly.type
_entity_poly.pdbx_seq_one_letter_code
_entity_poly.pdbx_strand_id
1 'polypeptide(L)'
;MKKLRKAVASQFTLLTYYIPEANFSFYEVEQAEKPSGDEGIVVQYSLGLEPGEVTIEDINEKEGVILRGTMPATVKVRGRVGRKVVTKIDVSIVGIFLGKDMDRVTFEKFCKLNGLANLLMVVRAYISSTTSQMGRPPVVIPLVNLYKTLTEVRAEHQQKFRRKLRDEEGD
;
A
#
# COMPACT_ATOMS: atom_id res chain seq x y z
N MET A 1 -45.46 -8.72 -22.57
CA MET A 1 -44.85 -8.61 -21.22
C MET A 1 -43.34 -8.50 -21.37
N LYS A 2 -42.74 -7.33 -21.09
CA LYS A 2 -41.27 -7.16 -21.04
C LYS A 2 -40.76 -7.83 -19.77
N LYS A 3 -39.95 -8.89 -19.89
CA LYS A 3 -39.19 -9.43 -18.75
C LYS A 3 -38.26 -8.32 -18.24
N LEU A 4 -38.52 -7.80 -17.04
CA LEU A 4 -37.59 -6.95 -16.31
C LEU A 4 -36.33 -7.80 -16.08
N ARG A 5 -35.22 -7.47 -16.77
CA ARG A 5 -33.91 -7.99 -16.38
C ARG A 5 -33.62 -7.44 -14.99
N LYS A 6 -33.55 -8.32 -13.99
CA LYS A 6 -33.10 -7.97 -12.64
C LYS A 6 -31.68 -7.43 -12.80
N ALA A 7 -31.45 -6.16 -12.49
CA ALA A 7 -30.10 -5.60 -12.51
C ALA A 7 -29.30 -6.35 -11.45
N VAL A 8 -28.34 -7.16 -11.88
CA VAL A 8 -27.39 -7.79 -10.97
C VAL A 8 -26.29 -6.78 -10.74
N ALA A 9 -26.16 -6.28 -9.52
CA ALA A 9 -25.15 -5.29 -9.18
C ALA A 9 -23.77 -5.97 -9.09
N SER A 10 -22.77 -5.42 -9.79
CA SER A 10 -21.37 -5.86 -9.65
C SER A 10 -20.90 -5.69 -8.22
N GLN A 11 -20.16 -6.67 -7.70
CA GLN A 11 -19.70 -6.69 -6.31
C GLN A 11 -18.18 -6.82 -6.25
N PHE A 12 -17.55 -6.04 -5.37
CA PHE A 12 -16.13 -6.11 -5.05
C PHE A 12 -15.96 -6.21 -3.54
N THR A 13 -15.41 -7.32 -3.07
CA THR A 13 -15.38 -7.66 -1.64
C THR A 13 -13.97 -8.02 -1.22
N LEU A 14 -13.49 -7.46 -0.10
CA LEU A 14 -12.31 -7.96 0.60
C LEU A 14 -12.72 -9.23 1.36
N LEU A 15 -12.21 -10.39 0.95
CA LEU A 15 -12.50 -11.67 1.60
C LEU A 15 -11.67 -11.82 2.88
N THR A 16 -10.37 -11.57 2.79
CA THR A 16 -9.45 -11.62 3.92
C THR A 16 -8.18 -10.84 3.62
N TYR A 17 -7.39 -10.55 4.64
CA TYR A 17 -6.06 -10.00 4.52
C TYR A 17 -5.15 -10.64 5.57
N TYR A 18 -3.84 -10.57 5.33
CA TYR A 18 -2.84 -10.94 6.32
C TYR A 18 -1.58 -10.10 6.15
N ILE A 19 -0.83 -9.96 7.25
CA ILE A 19 0.45 -9.24 7.31
C ILE A 19 1.54 -10.31 7.38
N PRO A 20 2.16 -10.70 6.25
CA PRO A 20 3.21 -11.72 6.26
C PRO A 20 4.47 -11.29 7.02
N GLU A 21 4.77 -9.99 7.02
CA GLU A 21 6.00 -9.46 7.61
C GLU A 21 5.76 -8.04 8.13
N ALA A 22 6.26 -7.77 9.33
CA ALA A 22 6.26 -6.44 9.91
C ALA A 22 7.53 -6.22 10.74
N ASN A 23 8.38 -5.31 10.29
CA ASN A 23 9.64 -4.98 10.94
C ASN A 23 9.55 -3.56 11.51
N PHE A 24 9.88 -3.42 12.80
CA PHE A 24 9.95 -2.15 13.51
C PHE A 24 11.34 -2.00 14.12
N SER A 25 12.05 -0.95 13.75
CA SER A 25 13.36 -0.61 14.32
C SER A 25 13.35 0.85 14.77
N PHE A 26 13.75 1.08 16.02
CA PHE A 26 13.86 2.40 16.62
C PHE A 26 15.27 2.59 17.12
N TYR A 27 15.86 3.74 16.81
CA TYR A 27 17.22 4.08 17.21
C TYR A 27 17.19 5.30 18.12
N GLU A 28 18.08 5.33 19.11
CA GLU A 28 18.19 6.46 20.03
C GLU A 28 18.88 7.66 19.37
N VAL A 29 18.47 8.86 19.78
CA VAL A 29 19.09 10.12 19.38
C VAL A 29 20.06 10.53 20.48
N GLU A 30 21.35 10.62 20.14
CA GLU A 30 22.39 11.05 21.06
C GLU A 30 22.13 12.47 21.56
N GLN A 31 22.53 12.77 22.81
CA GLN A 31 22.25 14.06 23.46
C GLN A 31 22.78 15.28 22.69
N ALA A 32 23.84 15.12 21.88
CA ALA A 32 24.44 16.19 21.07
C ALA A 32 23.57 16.64 19.88
N GLU A 33 22.52 15.88 19.54
CA GLU A 33 21.59 16.21 18.45
C GLU A 33 20.23 16.74 18.97
N LYS A 34 20.08 16.86 20.29
CA LYS A 34 18.90 17.51 20.87
C LYS A 34 19.02 19.02 20.69
N PRO A 35 17.95 19.71 20.23
CA PRO A 35 17.94 21.17 20.19
C PRO A 35 18.30 21.73 21.56
N SER A 36 19.14 22.76 21.60
CA SER A 36 19.44 23.49 22.84
C SER A 36 18.22 24.34 23.24
N GLY A 37 17.39 23.81 24.14
CA GLY A 37 16.19 24.44 24.68
C GLY A 37 15.12 23.42 25.07
N ASP A 38 13.94 23.88 25.53
CA ASP A 38 12.75 23.04 25.79
C ASP A 38 12.07 22.52 24.50
N GLU A 39 12.68 22.75 23.33
CA GLU A 39 12.17 22.28 22.06
C GLU A 39 12.32 20.77 21.93
N GLY A 40 11.19 20.07 21.85
CA GLY A 40 11.15 18.62 21.65
C GLY A 40 11.83 18.20 20.34
N ILE A 41 12.24 16.93 20.28
CA ILE A 41 12.85 16.35 19.08
C ILE A 41 11.79 16.27 17.96
N VAL A 42 12.03 16.98 16.86
CA VAL A 42 11.19 16.91 15.66
C VAL A 42 11.66 15.78 14.75
N VAL A 43 10.80 14.77 14.56
CA VAL A 43 11.07 13.66 13.63
C VAL A 43 10.40 13.94 12.28
N GLN A 44 11.20 14.01 11.22
CA GLN A 44 10.71 14.13 9.85
C GLN A 44 10.39 12.75 9.28
N TYR A 45 9.12 12.52 8.95
CA TYR A 45 8.68 11.24 8.40
C TYR A 45 8.54 11.28 6.89
N SER A 46 8.99 10.19 6.24
CA SER A 46 8.70 9.89 4.84
C SER A 46 7.96 8.56 4.73
N LEU A 47 6.98 8.52 3.81
CA LEU A 47 6.17 7.35 3.51
C LEU A 47 6.52 6.82 2.11
N GLY A 48 6.84 5.54 2.02
CA GLY A 48 6.92 4.78 0.78
C GLY A 48 5.77 3.79 0.69
N LEU A 49 5.14 3.71 -0.48
CA LEU A 49 4.10 2.73 -0.79
C LEU A 49 4.52 1.97 -2.05
N GLU A 50 4.68 0.66 -1.92
CA GLU A 50 5.10 -0.23 -2.99
C GLU A 50 3.98 -1.24 -3.25
N PRO A 51 3.08 -0.96 -4.23
CA PRO A 51 2.07 -1.93 -4.64
C PRO A 51 2.75 -3.10 -5.38
N GLY A 52 2.37 -4.32 -5.04
CA GLY A 52 2.78 -5.51 -5.78
C GLY A 52 1.91 -5.77 -7.00
N GLU A 53 2.24 -6.84 -7.72
CA GLU A 53 1.45 -7.29 -8.87
C GLU A 53 0.16 -7.99 -8.39
N VAL A 54 -0.95 -7.66 -9.06
CA VAL A 54 -2.23 -8.33 -8.80
C VAL A 54 -2.23 -9.67 -9.55
N THR A 55 -2.42 -10.76 -8.84
CA THR A 55 -2.74 -12.05 -9.47
C THR A 55 -4.24 -12.26 -9.47
N ILE A 56 -4.79 -12.73 -10.60
CA ILE A 56 -6.24 -12.94 -10.77
C ILE A 56 -6.48 -14.35 -11.30
N GLU A 57 -7.34 -15.08 -10.60
CA GLU A 57 -7.83 -16.41 -10.97
C GLU A 57 -9.35 -16.40 -11.14
N ASP A 58 -9.83 -17.28 -12.02
CA ASP A 58 -11.25 -17.49 -12.29
C ASP A 58 -11.75 -18.67 -11.45
N ILE A 59 -12.78 -18.44 -10.65
CA ILE A 59 -13.45 -19.45 -9.83
C ILE A 59 -14.79 -19.76 -10.50
N ASN A 60 -14.93 -20.99 -11.00
CA ASN A 60 -16.18 -21.46 -11.59
C ASN A 60 -17.15 -21.88 -10.50
N GLU A 61 -18.22 -21.12 -10.30
CA GLU A 61 -19.34 -21.50 -9.45
C GLU A 61 -20.58 -21.87 -10.27
N LYS A 62 -21.53 -22.57 -9.63
CA LYS A 62 -22.80 -22.98 -10.26
C LYS A 62 -23.61 -21.79 -10.81
N GLU A 63 -23.41 -20.60 -10.26
CA GLU A 63 -24.13 -19.37 -10.63
C GLU A 63 -23.34 -18.45 -11.59
N GLY A 64 -22.11 -18.80 -11.98
CA GLY A 64 -21.27 -17.98 -12.85
C GLY A 64 -19.79 -18.00 -12.45
N VAL A 65 -18.99 -17.19 -13.15
CA VAL A 65 -17.56 -17.01 -12.86
C VAL A 65 -17.39 -15.90 -11.82
N ILE A 66 -16.68 -16.21 -10.74
CA ILE A 66 -16.20 -15.24 -9.75
C ILE A 66 -14.71 -15.03 -9.98
N LEU A 67 -14.25 -13.79 -9.90
CA LEU A 67 -12.83 -13.47 -9.97
C LEU A 67 -12.26 -13.41 -8.56
N ARG A 68 -11.15 -14.10 -8.30
CA ARG A 68 -10.37 -13.95 -7.06
C ARG A 68 -9.05 -13.26 -7.36
N GLY A 69 -8.81 -12.16 -6.64
CA GLY A 69 -7.64 -11.32 -6.81
C GLY A 69 -6.77 -11.33 -5.56
N THR A 70 -5.46 -11.51 -5.71
CA THR A 70 -4.49 -11.33 -4.62
C THR A 70 -3.70 -10.06 -4.89
N MET A 71 -3.71 -9.12 -3.94
CA MET A 71 -3.01 -7.83 -4.03
C MET A 71 -2.02 -7.71 -2.87
N PRO A 72 -0.71 -7.88 -3.12
CA PRO A 72 0.33 -7.54 -2.16
C PRO A 72 0.61 -6.04 -2.16
N ALA A 73 1.01 -5.50 -1.01
CA ALA A 73 1.53 -4.15 -0.87
C ALA A 73 2.53 -4.07 0.29
N THR A 74 3.54 -3.22 0.15
CA THR A 74 4.49 -2.91 1.22
C THR A 74 4.44 -1.43 1.55
N VAL A 75 4.34 -1.11 2.84
CA VAL A 75 4.38 0.25 3.36
C VAL A 75 5.67 0.43 4.15
N LYS A 76 6.42 1.47 3.79
CA LYS A 76 7.69 1.83 4.41
C LYS A 76 7.58 3.18 5.06
N VAL A 77 7.78 3.27 6.36
CA VAL A 77 7.87 4.53 7.09
C VAL A 77 9.30 4.72 7.57
N ARG A 78 9.86 5.91 7.32
CA ARG A 78 11.17 6.31 7.80
C ARG A 78 11.04 7.61 8.56
N GLY A 79 11.49 7.63 9.81
CA GLY A 79 11.61 8.85 10.63
C GLY A 79 13.08 9.25 10.71
N ARG A 80 13.37 10.53 10.48
CA ARG A 80 14.72 11.11 10.57
C ARG A 80 14.78 12.29 11.52
N VAL A 81 15.91 12.42 12.21
CA VAL A 81 16.31 13.61 12.95
C VAL A 81 17.62 14.08 12.32
N GLY A 82 17.62 15.25 11.71
CA GLY A 82 18.72 15.69 10.85
C GLY A 82 19.02 14.66 9.75
N ARG A 83 20.22 14.09 9.76
CA ARG A 83 20.68 13.07 8.79
C ARG A 83 20.51 11.63 9.26
N LYS A 84 20.22 11.40 10.55
CA LYS A 84 20.12 10.05 11.13
C LYS A 84 18.70 9.51 11.01
N VAL A 85 18.59 8.21 10.72
CA VAL A 85 17.32 7.48 10.73
C VAL A 85 17.07 6.98 12.14
N VAL A 86 15.97 7.42 12.75
CA VAL A 86 15.59 7.09 14.13
C VAL A 86 14.41 6.13 14.19
N THR A 87 13.69 5.98 13.07
CA THR A 87 12.56 5.06 12.96
C THR A 87 12.57 4.40 11.58
N LYS A 88 12.47 3.08 11.57
CA LYS A 88 12.30 2.26 10.37
C LYS A 88 11.15 1.31 10.60
N ILE A 89 10.08 1.45 9.83
CA ILE A 89 8.92 0.56 9.87
C ILE A 89 8.69 0.05 8.46
N ASP A 90 8.67 -1.27 8.29
CA ASP A 90 8.38 -1.95 7.02
C ASP A 90 7.27 -2.96 7.27
N VAL A 91 6.11 -2.77 6.65
CA VAL A 91 4.96 -3.66 6.80
C VAL A 91 4.51 -4.12 5.43
N SER A 92 4.57 -5.44 5.22
CA SER A 92 4.02 -6.11 4.04
C SER A 92 2.63 -6.61 4.38
N ILE A 93 1.67 -6.39 3.48
CA ILE A 93 0.28 -6.84 3.62
C ILE A 93 -0.19 -7.47 2.31
N VAL A 94 -1.02 -8.50 2.42
CA VAL A 94 -1.65 -9.16 1.29
C VAL A 94 -3.16 -9.14 1.51
N GLY A 95 -3.90 -8.65 0.52
CA GLY A 95 -5.36 -8.72 0.47
C GLY A 95 -5.85 -9.72 -0.56
N ILE A 96 -6.92 -10.45 -0.21
CA ILE A 96 -7.63 -11.36 -1.10
C ILE A 96 -9.01 -10.78 -1.36
N PHE A 97 -9.34 -10.55 -2.63
CA PHE A 97 -10.56 -9.90 -3.08
C PHE A 97 -11.39 -10.83 -3.96
N LEU A 98 -12.71 -10.67 -3.91
CA LEU A 98 -13.66 -11.33 -4.80
C LEU A 98 -14.40 -10.31 -5.66
N GLY A 99 -14.55 -10.63 -6.93
CA GLY A 99 -15.33 -9.89 -7.92
C GLY A 99 -16.46 -10.75 -8.47
N LYS A 100 -17.71 -10.30 -8.32
CA LYS A 100 -18.89 -10.95 -8.94
C LYS A 100 -19.52 -10.01 -9.95
N ASP A 101 -19.98 -10.55 -11.08
CA ASP A 101 -20.66 -9.82 -12.15
C ASP A 101 -19.85 -8.60 -12.67
N MET A 102 -18.54 -8.78 -12.83
CA MET A 102 -17.63 -7.76 -13.37
C MET A 102 -16.58 -8.38 -14.28
N ASP A 103 -16.13 -7.63 -15.29
CA ASP A 103 -15.06 -8.08 -16.18
C ASP A 103 -13.69 -8.02 -15.49
N ARG A 104 -12.75 -8.83 -16.01
CA ARG A 104 -11.40 -8.98 -15.45
C ARG A 104 -10.61 -7.67 -15.42
N VAL A 105 -10.75 -6.83 -16.44
CA VAL A 105 -10.01 -5.56 -16.54
C VAL A 105 -10.51 -4.57 -15.50
N THR A 106 -11.83 -4.49 -15.31
CA THR A 106 -12.43 -3.67 -14.26
C THR A 106 -12.06 -4.19 -12.88
N PHE A 107 -12.13 -5.50 -12.64
CA PHE A 107 -11.74 -6.11 -11.37
C PHE A 107 -10.27 -5.81 -11.01
N GLU A 108 -9.35 -5.96 -11.98
CA GLU A 108 -7.94 -5.63 -11.78
C GLU A 108 -7.73 -4.16 -11.38
N LYS A 109 -8.44 -3.23 -12.03
CA LYS A 109 -8.41 -1.80 -11.66
C LYS A 109 -8.93 -1.57 -10.24
N PHE A 110 -9.98 -2.29 -9.84
CA PHE A 110 -10.51 -2.21 -8.48
C PHE A 110 -9.52 -2.73 -7.45
N CYS A 111 -8.85 -3.87 -7.70
CA CYS A 111 -7.77 -4.37 -6.85
C CYS A 111 -6.64 -3.33 -6.68
N LYS A 112 -6.18 -2.72 -7.78
CA LYS A 112 -5.07 -1.77 -7.77
C LYS A 112 -5.38 -0.45 -7.06
N LEU A 113 -6.63 0.00 -7.09
CA LEU A 113 -7.03 1.28 -6.48
C LEU A 113 -7.75 1.08 -5.15
N ASN A 114 -8.94 0.48 -5.19
CA ASN A 114 -9.78 0.29 -4.01
C ASN A 114 -9.19 -0.76 -3.07
N GLY A 115 -8.66 -1.85 -3.62
CA GLY A 115 -7.96 -2.86 -2.84
C GLY A 115 -6.75 -2.28 -2.11
N LEU A 116 -5.89 -1.55 -2.82
CA LEU A 116 -4.73 -0.87 -2.22
C LEU A 116 -5.14 0.16 -1.15
N ALA A 117 -6.21 0.92 -1.37
CA ALA A 117 -6.74 1.86 -0.38
C ALA A 117 -7.18 1.15 0.91
N ASN A 118 -7.91 0.04 0.79
CA ASN A 118 -8.34 -0.75 1.95
C ASN A 118 -7.14 -1.32 2.71
N LEU A 119 -6.15 -1.86 2.01
CA LEU A 119 -4.94 -2.38 2.63
C LEU A 119 -4.13 -1.28 3.33
N LEU A 120 -4.04 -0.09 2.75
CA LEU A 120 -3.37 1.03 3.39
C LEU A 120 -4.06 1.45 4.68
N MET A 121 -5.39 1.43 4.75
CA MET A 121 -6.14 1.72 5.97
C MET A 121 -5.86 0.69 7.08
N VAL A 122 -5.79 -0.59 6.71
CA VAL A 122 -5.42 -1.67 7.65
C VAL A 122 -4.00 -1.46 8.17
N VAL A 123 -3.03 -1.22 7.28
CA VAL A 123 -1.63 -1.01 7.67
C VAL A 123 -1.46 0.25 8.52
N ARG A 124 -2.18 1.34 8.20
CA ARG A 124 -2.20 2.56 9.00
C ARG A 124 -2.65 2.29 10.44
N ALA A 125 -3.74 1.55 10.61
CA ALA A 125 -4.23 1.18 11.93
C ALA A 125 -3.22 0.30 12.67
N TYR A 126 -2.68 -0.72 11.99
CA TYR A 126 -1.71 -1.66 12.54
C TYR A 126 -0.42 -0.98 13.02
N ILE A 127 0.13 -0.05 12.23
CA ILE A 127 1.35 0.70 12.61
C ILE A 127 1.08 1.59 13.82
N SER A 128 -0.03 2.35 13.81
CA SER A 128 -0.39 3.23 14.92
C SER A 128 -0.62 2.45 16.22
N SER A 129 -1.32 1.31 16.16
CA SER A 129 -1.59 0.49 17.34
C SER A 129 -0.31 -0.18 17.86
N THR A 130 0.53 -0.71 16.96
CA THR A 130 1.75 -1.42 17.34
C THR A 130 2.77 -0.49 17.98
N THR A 131 2.97 0.70 17.39
CA THR A 131 3.89 1.71 17.94
C THR A 131 3.46 2.18 19.34
N SER A 132 2.15 2.38 19.55
CA SER A 132 1.59 2.72 20.87
C SER A 132 1.85 1.62 21.90
N GLN A 133 1.62 0.35 21.52
CA GLN A 133 1.85 -0.81 22.40
C GLN A 133 3.32 -1.04 22.73
N MET A 134 4.24 -0.55 21.89
CA MET A 134 5.68 -0.54 22.14
C MET A 134 6.13 0.59 23.09
N GLY A 135 5.20 1.36 23.67
CA GLY A 135 5.51 2.50 24.54
C GLY A 135 6.08 3.71 23.80
N ARG A 136 5.90 3.77 22.47
CA ARG A 136 6.30 4.91 21.63
C ARG A 136 5.07 5.76 21.26
N PRO A 137 5.24 7.05 20.96
CA PRO A 137 4.17 7.83 20.36
C PRO A 137 3.61 7.15 19.10
N PRO A 138 2.27 7.08 18.93
CA PRO A 138 1.67 6.45 17.77
C PRO A 138 2.16 7.08 16.46
N VAL A 139 2.70 6.26 15.55
CA VAL A 139 3.03 6.71 14.20
C VAL A 139 1.77 6.67 13.34
N VAL A 140 1.20 7.85 13.06
CA VAL A 140 -0.03 7.98 12.28
C VAL A 140 0.32 8.32 10.83
N ILE A 141 0.11 7.35 9.93
CA ILE A 141 0.30 7.56 8.49
C ILE A 141 -0.79 8.52 7.97
N PRO A 142 -0.45 9.57 7.19
CA PRO A 142 -1.45 10.45 6.60
C PRO A 142 -2.20 9.75 5.46
N LEU A 143 -3.42 10.23 5.16
CA LEU A 143 -4.12 9.79 3.96
C LEU A 143 -3.37 10.31 2.73
N VAL A 144 -3.12 9.43 1.76
CA VAL A 144 -2.44 9.77 0.51
C VAL A 144 -3.39 9.69 -0.68
N ASN A 145 -3.16 10.55 -1.67
CA ASN A 145 -3.86 10.47 -2.93
C ASN A 145 -3.26 9.36 -3.80
N LEU A 146 -3.83 8.16 -3.70
CA LEU A 146 -3.35 6.97 -4.42
C LEU A 146 -3.39 7.13 -5.95
N TYR A 147 -4.37 7.87 -6.49
CA TYR A 147 -4.42 8.14 -7.93
C TYR A 147 -3.18 8.89 -8.40
N LYS A 148 -2.79 9.93 -7.67
CA LYS A 148 -1.59 10.72 -7.95
C LYS A 148 -0.34 9.87 -7.80
N THR A 149 -0.18 9.16 -6.67
CA THR A 149 0.98 8.31 -6.39
C THR A 149 1.18 7.22 -7.45
N LEU A 150 0.12 6.52 -7.85
CA LEU A 150 0.22 5.47 -8.88
C LEU A 150 0.53 6.03 -10.28
N THR A 151 0.13 7.27 -10.56
CA THR A 151 0.43 7.93 -11.84
C THR A 151 1.89 8.36 -11.89
N GLU A 152 2.41 8.92 -10.80
CA GLU A 152 3.81 9.33 -10.66
C GLU A 152 4.77 8.13 -10.73
N VAL A 153 4.48 7.05 -10.01
CA VAL A 153 5.29 5.81 -10.03
C VAL A 153 5.36 5.22 -11.45
N ARG A 154 4.24 5.22 -12.19
CA ARG A 154 4.22 4.77 -13.60
C ARG A 154 5.09 5.65 -14.50
N ALA A 155 5.03 6.96 -14.34
CA ALA A 155 5.83 7.90 -15.12
C ALA A 155 7.34 7.71 -14.84
N GLU A 156 7.73 7.53 -13.58
CA GLU A 156 9.12 7.27 -13.20
C GLU A 156 9.64 5.93 -13.75
N HIS A 157 8.83 4.87 -13.71
CA HIS A 157 9.21 3.56 -14.28
C HIS A 157 9.39 3.63 -15.80
N GLN A 158 8.50 4.33 -16.52
CA GLN A 158 8.64 4.55 -17.97
C GLN A 158 9.89 5.36 -18.30
N GLN A 159 10.22 6.37 -17.50
CA GLN A 159 11.41 7.18 -17.71
C GLN A 159 12.71 6.40 -17.46
N LYS A 160 12.75 5.55 -16.43
CA LYS A 160 13.88 4.65 -16.14
C LYS A 160 14.06 3.59 -17.23
N PHE A 161 12.97 3.02 -17.73
CA PHE A 161 13.00 2.05 -18.83
C PHE A 161 13.50 2.68 -20.15
N ARG A 162 13.02 3.88 -20.49
CA ARG A 162 13.48 4.61 -21.68
C ARG A 162 14.94 5.05 -21.59
N ARG A 163 15.46 5.33 -20.38
CA ARG A 163 16.89 5.58 -20.18
C ARG A 163 17.73 4.33 -20.43
N LYS A 164 17.34 3.18 -19.85
CA LYS A 164 18.03 1.90 -20.08
C LYS A 164 18.10 1.51 -21.56
N LEU A 165 17.00 1.61 -22.30
CA LEU A 165 16.98 1.33 -23.74
C LEU A 165 17.93 2.23 -24.54
N ARG A 166 18.05 3.51 -24.14
CA ARG A 166 18.95 4.46 -24.79
C ARG A 166 20.43 4.20 -24.46
N ASP A 167 20.71 3.64 -23.29
CA ASP A 167 22.06 3.25 -22.87
C ASP A 167 22.48 1.90 -23.50
N GLU A 168 21.52 1.03 -23.87
CA GLU A 168 21.75 -0.25 -24.55
C GLU A 168 21.86 -0.14 -26.09
N GLU A 169 21.32 0.91 -26.71
CA GLU A 169 21.46 1.20 -28.15
C GLU A 169 22.73 2.02 -28.49
N GLY A 170 23.58 2.30 -27.49
CA GLY A 170 24.78 3.15 -27.60
C GLY A 170 26.13 2.42 -27.58
N ASP A 171 26.14 1.09 -27.56
CA ASP A 171 27.30 0.19 -27.73
C ASP A 171 27.20 -0.58 -29.06
#